data_AF-A0A662F6M3-F1
#
_entry.id   AF-A0A662F6M3-F1
#
_cell.length_a   1.000
_cell.length_b   1.000
_cell.length_c   1.000
_cell.angle_alpha   90.00
_cell.angle_beta   90.00
_cell.angle_gamma   90.00
#
_symmetry.space_group_name_H-M   'P 1'
#
loop_
_entity.id
_entity.type
_entity.pdbx_description
1 polymer ?
#
loop_
_entity_poly.entity_id
_entity_poly.type
_entity_poly.pdbx_seq_one_letter_code
_entity_poly.pdbx_strand_id
1 'polypeptide(L)'
;MREVVELTRELIRIPSMNPPGGEDQIADFVRGILEDAGIDSVRIPLEKGRSSVVARIPGKNSGSVVLCGHLDTVRADEREWSHSPFAAELEGDRIYGLGAADMKSGVA
;
A
#
# COMPACT_ATOMS: atom_id res chain seq x y z
N MET A 1 -1.80 14.94 9.83
CA MET A 1 -0.65 14.13 9.40
C MET A 1 -0.84 12.74 10.00
N ARG A 2 -0.91 11.69 9.18
CA ARG A 2 -1.02 10.30 9.67
C ARG A 2 0.35 9.86 10.18
N GLU A 3 0.40 9.13 11.28
CA GLU A 3 1.64 8.53 11.76
C GLU A 3 1.96 7.27 10.91
N VAL A 4 3.24 7.01 10.61
CA VAL A 4 3.68 5.91 9.72
C VAL A 4 3.15 4.54 10.19
N VAL A 5 3.10 4.33 11.51
CA VAL A 5 2.55 3.11 12.11
C VAL A 5 1.07 2.93 11.74
N GLU A 6 0.25 3.97 11.86
CA GLU A 6 -1.17 3.86 11.53
C GLU A 6 -1.37 3.76 10.02
N LEU A 7 -0.60 4.49 9.21
CA LEU A 7 -0.67 4.39 7.76
C LEU A 7 -0.34 2.96 7.26
N THR A 8 0.69 2.33 7.84
CA THR A 8 1.02 0.94 7.54
C THR A 8 -0.16 0.01 7.86
N ARG A 9 -0.83 0.22 9.00
CA ARG A 9 -1.98 -0.59 9.41
C ARG A 9 -3.19 -0.38 8.50
N GLU A 10 -3.47 0.85 8.09
CA GLU A 10 -4.54 1.16 7.13
C GLU A 10 -4.28 0.50 5.79
N LEU A 11 -3.05 0.52 5.27
CA LEU A 11 -2.70 -0.18 4.04
C LEU A 11 -2.87 -1.70 4.18
N ILE A 12 -2.46 -2.31 5.30
CA ILE A 12 -2.62 -3.75 5.56
C ILE A 12 -4.11 -4.14 5.55
N ARG A 13 -4.97 -3.32 6.15
CA ARG A 13 -6.42 -3.54 6.23
C ARG A 13 -7.15 -3.53 4.90
N ILE A 14 -6.51 -3.08 3.81
CA ILE A 14 -7.05 -3.13 2.46
C ILE A 14 -6.47 -4.37 1.75
N PRO A 15 -7.25 -5.46 1.57
CA PRO A 15 -6.75 -6.66 0.92
C PRO A 15 -6.42 -6.41 -0.55
N SER A 16 -5.25 -6.89 -0.99
CA SER A 16 -4.72 -6.68 -2.35
C SER A 16 -4.03 -7.94 -2.87
N MET A 17 -4.58 -9.11 -2.56
CA MET A 17 -3.97 -10.40 -2.91
C MET A 17 -3.96 -10.65 -4.42
N ASN A 18 -2.80 -11.06 -4.95
CA ASN A 18 -2.62 -11.39 -6.35
C ASN A 18 -2.10 -12.83 -6.52
N PRO A 19 -2.84 -13.74 -7.21
CA PRO A 19 -4.17 -13.57 -7.82
C PRO A 19 -5.32 -13.64 -6.80
N PRO A 20 -6.52 -13.08 -7.09
CA PRO A 20 -7.00 -12.64 -8.42
C PRO A 20 -6.73 -11.17 -8.76
N GLY A 21 -6.16 -10.39 -7.85
CA GLY A 21 -6.08 -8.93 -7.92
C GLY A 21 -7.03 -8.27 -6.91
N GLY A 22 -7.06 -6.95 -6.92
CA GLY A 22 -7.79 -6.13 -5.93
C GLY A 22 -7.06 -4.83 -5.59
N GLU A 23 -6.00 -4.52 -6.34
CA GLU A 23 -5.14 -3.37 -6.13
C GLU A 23 -5.88 -2.03 -6.34
N ASP A 24 -7.02 -2.01 -7.04
CA ASP A 24 -7.79 -0.78 -7.30
C ASP A 24 -8.16 -0.01 -6.02
N GLN A 25 -8.57 -0.72 -4.96
CA GLN A 25 -8.99 -0.10 -3.70
C GLN A 25 -7.81 0.52 -2.95
N ILE A 26 -6.70 -0.22 -2.83
CA ILE A 26 -5.49 0.29 -2.16
C ILE A 26 -4.82 1.39 -3.01
N ALA A 27 -4.90 1.31 -4.33
CA ALA A 27 -4.44 2.35 -5.23
C ALA A 27 -5.22 3.65 -5.03
N ASP A 28 -6.56 3.58 -4.93
CA ASP A 28 -7.37 4.77 -4.64
C ASP A 28 -7.08 5.35 -3.24
N PHE A 29 -6.85 4.49 -2.24
CA PHE A 29 -6.45 4.94 -0.92
C PHE A 29 -5.12 5.70 -0.93
N VAL A 30 -4.10 5.17 -1.61
CA VAL A 30 -2.79 5.84 -1.78
C VAL A 30 -2.94 7.16 -2.54
N ARG A 31 -3.79 7.21 -3.57
CA ARG A 31 -4.07 8.45 -4.30
C ARG A 31 -4.73 9.51 -3.42
N GLY A 32 -5.65 9.12 -2.55
CA GLY A 32 -6.26 10.04 -1.58
C GLY A 32 -5.23 10.65 -0.63
N ILE A 33 -4.26 9.86 -0.16
CA ILE A 33 -3.16 10.37 0.68
C ILE A 33 -2.29 11.38 -0.08
N LEU A 34 -1.98 11.08 -1.34
CA LEU A 34 -1.19 11.98 -2.19
C LEU A 34 -1.95 13.27 -2.49
N GLU A 35 -3.26 13.18 -2.74
CA GLU A 35 -4.14 14.33 -2.93
C GLU A 35 -4.21 15.23 -1.68
N ASP A 36 -4.39 14.63 -0.49
CA ASP A 36 -4.35 15.36 0.79
C ASP A 36 -3.01 16.09 1.01
N ALA A 37 -1.92 15.59 0.43
CA ALA A 37 -0.60 16.19 0.46
C ALA A 37 -0.35 17.21 -0.68
N GLY A 38 -1.31 17.42 -1.58
CA GLY A 38 -1.18 18.30 -2.74
C GLY A 38 -0.26 17.75 -3.84
N ILE A 39 -0.10 16.42 -3.91
CA ILE A 39 0.73 15.73 -4.90
C ILE A 39 -0.16 15.11 -5.97
N ASP A 40 0.00 15.57 -7.21
CA ASP A 40 -0.70 15.00 -8.36
C ASP A 40 -0.29 13.53 -8.58
N SER A 41 -1.30 12.67 -8.75
CA SER A 41 -1.11 11.24 -8.99
C SER A 41 -2.16 10.67 -9.95
N VAL A 42 -1.73 9.68 -10.74
CA VAL A 42 -2.57 8.96 -11.69
C VAL A 42 -2.61 7.48 -11.35
N ARG A 43 -3.79 6.88 -11.52
CA ARG A 43 -3.96 5.43 -11.50
C ARG A 43 -3.75 4.88 -12.91
N ILE A 44 -2.88 3.89 -13.05
CA ILE A 44 -2.60 3.22 -14.32
C ILE A 44 -3.19 1.81 -14.25
N PRO A 45 -4.30 1.52 -14.94
CA PRO A 45 -4.87 0.18 -14.99
C PRO A 45 -3.98 -0.73 -15.86
N LEU A 46 -3.69 -1.94 -15.36
CA LEU A 46 -2.95 -2.99 -16.08
C LEU A 46 -3.90 -4.09 -16.55
N GLU A 47 -4.74 -4.58 -15.64
CA GLU A 47 -5.76 -5.61 -15.86
C GLU A 47 -6.98 -5.31 -14.99
N LYS A 48 -8.07 -6.07 -15.14
CA LYS A 48 -9.28 -5.87 -14.32
C LYS A 48 -8.95 -6.05 -12.83
N GLY A 49 -9.13 -5.00 -12.04
CA GLY A 49 -8.84 -5.01 -10.60
C GLY A 49 -7.37 -4.76 -10.25
N ARG A 50 -6.49 -4.58 -11.26
CA ARG A 50 -5.04 -4.43 -11.07
C ARG A 50 -4.58 -3.08 -11.58
N SER A 51 -4.19 -2.22 -10.66
CA SER A 51 -3.75 -0.86 -10.96
C SER A 51 -2.47 -0.50 -10.23
N SER A 52 -1.63 0.31 -10.87
CA SER A 52 -0.51 1.00 -10.23
C SER A 52 -0.86 2.46 -9.96
N VAL A 53 -0.15 3.10 -9.03
CA VAL A 53 -0.23 4.55 -8.79
C VAL A 53 1.10 5.18 -9.18
N VAL A 54 1.05 6.25 -9.97
CA VAL A 54 2.23 7.04 -10.32
C VAL A 54 1.99 8.48 -9.87
N ALA A 55 2.92 8.99 -9.07
CA ALA A 55 2.91 10.36 -8.58
C ALA A 55 4.19 11.07 -9.01
N ARG A 56 4.13 12.39 -9.20
CA ARG A 56 5.30 13.17 -9.58
C ARG A 56 5.37 14.49 -8.83
N ILE A 57 6.47 14.70 -8.13
CA ILE A 57 6.84 16.00 -7.56
C ILE A 57 7.86 16.65 -8.51
N PRO A 58 7.56 17.82 -9.13
CA PRO A 58 8.50 18.49 -10.02
C PRO A 58 9.77 18.93 -9.27
N GLY A 59 10.92 18.42 -9.71
CA GLY A 59 12.23 18.89 -9.27
C GLY A 59 12.65 20.18 -9.98
N LYS A 60 13.73 20.80 -9.49
CA LYS A 60 14.31 22.01 -10.09
C LYS A 60 15.41 21.73 -11.13
N ASN A 61 15.93 20.49 -11.15
CA ASN A 61 17.07 20.07 -11.97
C ASN A 61 16.68 18.90 -12.89
N SER A 62 17.56 18.52 -13.81
CA SER A 62 17.33 17.43 -14.78
C SER A 62 17.37 16.01 -14.21
N GLY A 63 17.87 15.82 -12.98
CA GLY A 63 17.92 14.52 -12.31
C GLY A 63 16.57 14.12 -11.72
N SER A 64 16.27 12.81 -11.71
CA SER A 64 15.08 12.24 -11.08
C SER A 64 15.47 11.12 -10.11
N VAL A 65 14.76 11.05 -8.99
CA VAL A 65 14.79 9.90 -8.07
C VAL A 65 13.45 9.20 -8.20
N VAL A 66 13.47 7.88 -8.37
CA VAL A 66 12.26 7.06 -8.42
C VAL A 66 12.19 6.27 -7.12
N LEU A 67 11.13 6.52 -6.35
CA LEU A 67 10.73 5.66 -5.24
C LEU A 67 9.74 4.65 -5.80
N CYS A 68 10.02 3.36 -5.65
CA CYS A 68 9.22 2.28 -6.22
C CYS A 68 8.90 1.25 -5.14
N GLY A 69 7.68 0.75 -5.16
CA GLY A 69 7.19 -0.32 -4.32
C GLY A 69 5.97 -0.97 -4.94
N HIS A 70 5.52 -2.08 -4.35
CA HIS A 70 4.32 -2.79 -4.78
C HIS A 70 3.22 -2.72 -3.70
N LEU A 71 1.97 -2.79 -4.15
CA LEU A 71 0.79 -2.71 -3.28
C LEU A 71 0.11 -4.06 -3.09
N ASP A 72 0.39 -5.02 -3.97
CA ASP A 72 -0.18 -6.35 -3.89
C ASP A 72 0.46 -7.18 -2.78
N THR A 73 -0.22 -8.27 -2.43
CA THR A 73 0.34 -9.26 -1.52
C THR A 73 0.20 -10.65 -2.13
N VAL A 74 0.99 -11.59 -1.63
CA VAL A 74 0.72 -13.01 -1.84
C VAL A 74 -0.65 -13.41 -1.25
N ARG A 75 -1.09 -14.65 -1.48
CA ARG A 75 -2.28 -15.20 -0.82
C ARG A 75 -2.00 -15.51 0.64
N ALA A 76 -3.02 -15.33 1.49
CA ALA A 76 -3.04 -15.83 2.85
C ALA A 76 -4.19 -16.82 3.04
N ASP A 77 -3.93 -17.93 3.73
CA ASP A 77 -4.96 -18.76 4.34
C ASP A 77 -5.08 -18.35 5.81
N GLU A 78 -6.20 -17.75 6.21
CA GLU A 78 -6.42 -17.27 7.58
C GLU A 78 -6.23 -18.37 8.64
N ARG A 79 -6.39 -19.65 8.28
CA ARG A 79 -6.22 -20.78 9.20
C ARG A 79 -4.76 -21.01 9.60
N GLU A 80 -3.82 -20.51 8.81
CA GLU A 80 -2.38 -20.62 9.07
C GLU A 80 -1.85 -19.46 9.91
N TRP A 81 -2.69 -18.47 10.23
CA TRP A 81 -2.29 -17.26 10.92
C TRP A 81 -2.71 -17.23 12.38
N SER A 82 -1.83 -16.75 13.26
CA SER A 82 -2.15 -16.48 14.67
C SER A 82 -2.92 -15.18 14.89
N HIS A 83 -2.79 -14.23 13.96
CA HIS A 83 -3.52 -12.95 13.91
C HIS A 83 -4.17 -12.81 12.54
N SER A 84 -5.32 -12.18 12.44
CA SER A 84 -5.95 -12.02 11.12
C SER A 84 -5.00 -11.26 10.17
N PRO A 85 -4.74 -11.78 8.95
CA PRO A 85 -3.77 -11.17 8.03
C PRO A 85 -4.14 -9.74 7.64
N PHE A 86 -5.41 -9.36 7.75
CA PHE A 86 -5.91 -8.04 7.36
C PHE A 86 -6.36 -7.18 8.56
N ALA A 87 -6.22 -7.64 9.80
CA ALA A 87 -6.61 -6.85 10.97
C ALA A 87 -5.59 -5.75 11.32
N ALA A 88 -4.32 -5.94 10.93
CA ALA A 88 -3.21 -5.07 11.29
C ALA A 88 -3.09 -4.88 12.82
N GLU A 89 -3.10 -6.01 13.53
CA GLU A 89 -2.98 -6.03 14.99
C GLU A 89 -1.61 -5.48 15.40
N LEU A 90 -1.61 -4.57 16.38
CA LEU A 90 -0.40 -4.03 16.98
C LEU A 90 -0.28 -4.67 18.37
N GLU A 91 0.70 -5.55 18.55
CA GLU A 91 0.99 -6.20 19.82
C GLU A 91 2.41 -5.82 20.25
N GLY A 92 2.51 -5.05 21.33
CA GLY A 92 3.77 -4.44 21.75
C GLY A 92 4.33 -3.49 20.69
N ASP A 93 5.52 -3.80 20.19
CA ASP A 93 6.24 -3.04 19.17
C ASP A 93 6.14 -3.66 17.76
N ARG A 94 5.23 -4.62 17.56
CA ARG A 94 5.09 -5.37 16.30
C ARG A 94 3.70 -5.25 15.70
N ILE A 95 3.67 -4.99 14.39
CA ILE A 95 2.46 -5.08 13.58
C ILE A 95 2.39 -6.47 12.95
N TYR A 96 1.26 -7.14 13.13
CA TYR A 96 0.94 -8.43 12.51
C TYR A 96 -0.07 -8.21 11.40
N GLY A 97 0.32 -8.57 10.17
CA GLY A 97 -0.56 -8.49 9.01
C GLY A 97 0.18 -8.77 7.71
N LEU A 98 -0.55 -9.26 6.73
CA LEU A 98 -0.05 -9.57 5.40
C LEU A 98 0.35 -8.29 4.68
N GLY A 99 1.59 -8.27 4.21
CA GLY A 99 2.20 -7.11 3.59
C GLY A 99 2.87 -6.14 4.57
N ALA A 100 2.83 -6.39 5.89
CA ALA A 100 3.53 -5.53 6.86
C ALA A 100 5.02 -5.40 6.53
N ALA A 101 5.70 -6.52 6.28
CA ALA A 101 7.12 -6.52 5.86
C ALA A 101 7.29 -6.38 4.35
N ASP A 102 6.40 -6.97 3.54
CA ASP A 102 6.52 -7.03 2.07
C ASP A 102 5.24 -6.54 1.36
N MET A 103 5.14 -5.25 1.02
CA MET A 103 6.05 -4.18 1.41
C MET A 103 5.32 -2.90 1.85
N LYS A 104 4.12 -3.05 2.42
CA LYS A 104 3.24 -1.94 2.77
C LYS A 104 3.86 -0.96 3.78
N SER A 105 4.74 -1.42 4.67
CA SER A 105 5.52 -0.51 5.54
C SER A 105 6.56 0.32 4.81
N GLY A 106 7.11 -0.17 3.69
CA GLY A 106 8.03 0.59 2.85
C GLY A 106 7.32 1.56 1.90
N VAL A 107 6.01 1.36 1.70
CA VAL A 107 5.15 2.27 0.91
C VAL A 107 4.57 3.39 1.79
N ALA A 108 4.29 3.11 3.07
CA ALA A 108 3.84 4.07 4.07
C ALA A 108 4.88 5.15 4.37
#